data_AF-N4V669-F1
#
_entry.id   AF-N4V669-F1
#
_cell.length_a   1.000
_cell.length_b   1.000
_cell.length_c   1.000
_cell.angle_alpha   90.00
_cell.angle_beta   90.00
_cell.angle_gamma   90.00
#
_symmetry.space_group_name_H-M   'P 1'
#
loop_
_entity.id
_entity.type
_entity.pdbx_description
1 polymer ?
#
loop_
_entity_poly.entity_id
_entity_poly.type
_entity_poly.pdbx_seq_one_letter_code
_entity_poly.pdbx_strand_id
1 'polypeptide(L)'
;MVNIKEAARATATAYGLAAQKGGNDSVPLAEVAASLASFYLTNFTSFTLGQVATLPDNATAGVLTQLRLLNTSGVGTDIRPCGARVEVVSSKSAICWVTFEIYPRSRNLARWTWTNVYGFRLEEGRGNGLDGGWEYTNPDQEFQELLERVPDFFSGGHV
;
A
#
# COMPACT_ATOMS: atom_id res chain seq x y z
N MET A 1 1.08 -15.00 24.07
CA MET A 1 2.25 -14.36 23.42
C MET A 1 1.96 -14.35 21.93
N VAL A 2 1.99 -13.19 21.28
CA VAL A 2 1.68 -13.05 19.85
C VAL A 2 2.80 -13.65 19.00
N ASN A 3 2.45 -14.46 17.99
CA ASN A 3 3.41 -14.91 16.99
C ASN A 3 3.61 -13.81 15.94
N ILE A 4 4.73 -13.09 16.02
CA ILE A 4 5.02 -11.93 15.17
C ILE A 4 5.01 -12.26 13.68
N LYS A 5 5.46 -13.45 13.30
CA LYS A 5 5.46 -13.86 11.89
C LYS A 5 4.04 -13.97 11.34
N GLU A 6 3.14 -14.58 12.12
CA GLU A 6 1.74 -14.74 11.73
C GLU A 6 0.97 -13.43 11.80
N ALA A 7 1.22 -12.59 12.82
CA ALA A 7 0.63 -11.25 12.90
C ALA A 7 1.02 -10.39 11.69
N ALA A 8 2.31 -10.33 11.34
CA ALA A 8 2.79 -9.58 10.20
C ALA A 8 2.24 -10.12 8.85
N ARG A 9 2.11 -11.45 8.72
CA ARG A 9 1.47 -12.09 7.55
C ARG A 9 -0.01 -11.75 7.44
N ALA A 10 -0.73 -11.75 8.57
CA ALA A 10 -2.13 -11.36 8.62
C ALA A 10 -2.30 -9.89 8.20
N THR A 11 -1.46 -8.99 8.71
CA THR A 11 -1.46 -7.57 8.31
C THR A 11 -1.15 -7.40 6.82
N ALA A 12 -0.13 -8.08 6.27
CA ALA A 12 0.17 -8.06 4.83
C ALA A 12 -1.01 -8.53 3.97
N THR A 13 -1.64 -9.64 4.36
CA THR A 13 -2.79 -10.21 3.65
C THR A 13 -3.98 -9.26 3.70
N ALA A 14 -4.34 -8.79 4.89
CA ALA A 14 -5.47 -7.90 5.07
C ALA A 14 -5.27 -6.53 4.38
N TYR A 15 -4.05 -5.99 4.38
CA TYR A 15 -3.70 -4.76 3.67
C TYR A 15 -3.84 -4.95 2.15
N GLY A 16 -3.35 -6.08 1.62
CA GLY A 16 -3.53 -6.44 0.22
C GLY A 16 -4.99 -6.56 -0.19
N LEU A 17 -5.81 -7.23 0.64
CA LEU A 17 -7.25 -7.33 0.40
C LEU A 17 -7.96 -5.97 0.47
N ALA A 18 -7.48 -5.06 1.33
CA ALA A 18 -7.99 -3.69 1.37
C ALA A 18 -7.68 -2.92 0.07
N ALA A 19 -6.48 -3.08 -0.50
CA ALA A 19 -6.13 -2.49 -1.79
C ALA A 19 -7.03 -3.03 -2.93
N GLN A 20 -7.27 -4.34 -2.94
CA GLN A 20 -8.09 -5.00 -3.96
C GLN A 20 -9.54 -4.52 -4.01
N LYS A 21 -10.09 -4.02 -2.90
CA LYS A 21 -11.44 -3.40 -2.88
C LYS A 21 -11.56 -2.23 -3.85
N GLY A 22 -10.45 -1.54 -4.14
CA GLY A 22 -10.41 -0.43 -5.09
C GLY A 22 -10.57 -0.83 -6.55
N GLY A 23 -10.67 -2.13 -6.86
CA GLY A 23 -10.71 -2.65 -8.23
C GLY A 23 -11.70 -1.94 -9.14
N ASN A 24 -11.18 -1.04 -9.97
CA ASN A 24 -11.89 -0.27 -11.00
C ASN A 24 -13.34 0.11 -10.61
N ASP A 25 -13.46 0.90 -9.54
CA ASP A 25 -14.71 1.46 -9.01
C ASP A 25 -15.67 0.44 -8.34
N SER A 26 -15.15 -0.73 -7.92
CA SER A 26 -15.95 -1.73 -7.14
C SER A 26 -16.41 -1.20 -5.77
N VAL A 27 -15.60 -0.37 -5.13
CA VAL A 27 -15.89 0.29 -3.85
C VAL A 27 -15.51 1.77 -3.97
N PRO A 28 -16.26 2.71 -3.37
CA PRO A 28 -15.88 4.12 -3.38
C PRO A 28 -14.44 4.34 -2.88
N LEU A 29 -13.63 5.08 -3.66
CA LEU A 29 -12.20 5.28 -3.34
C LEU A 29 -11.96 5.88 -1.95
N ALA A 30 -12.91 6.66 -1.42
CA ALA A 30 -12.83 7.21 -0.06
C ALA A 30 -12.87 6.10 1.01
N GLU A 31 -13.69 5.07 0.82
CA GLU A 31 -13.76 3.92 1.73
C GLU A 31 -12.50 3.05 1.62
N VAL A 32 -11.98 2.88 0.41
CA VAL A 32 -10.72 2.16 0.17
C VAL A 32 -9.56 2.90 0.84
N ALA A 33 -9.50 4.22 0.68
CA ALA A 33 -8.49 5.06 1.32
C ALA A 33 -8.55 4.97 2.84
N ALA A 34 -9.75 5.02 3.43
CA ALA A 34 -9.91 4.86 4.88
C ALA A 34 -9.49 3.46 5.34
N SER A 35 -9.84 2.42 4.57
CA SER A 35 -9.43 1.04 4.86
C SER A 35 -7.91 0.89 4.82
N LEU A 36 -7.22 1.43 3.82
CA LEU A 36 -5.76 1.38 3.71
C LEU A 36 -5.06 2.18 4.81
N ALA A 37 -5.53 3.41 5.07
CA ALA A 37 -4.98 4.26 6.12
C ALA A 37 -5.10 3.62 7.51
N SER A 38 -6.11 2.77 7.73
CA SER A 38 -6.28 2.05 9.00
C SER A 38 -5.16 1.04 9.34
N PHE A 39 -4.26 0.76 8.40
CA PHE A 39 -3.09 -0.10 8.63
C PHE A 39 -1.85 0.70 9.05
N TYR A 40 -1.87 2.02 8.87
CA TYR A 40 -0.74 2.86 9.24
C TYR A 40 -0.76 3.12 10.73
N LEU A 41 0.43 3.10 11.32
CA LEU A 41 0.66 3.49 12.71
C LEU A 41 0.90 5.01 12.78
N THR A 42 0.79 5.55 13.99
CA THR A 42 1.22 6.92 14.27
C THR A 42 2.65 7.15 13.77
N ASN A 43 2.86 8.28 13.10
CA ASN A 43 4.12 8.65 12.43
C ASN A 43 4.57 7.68 11.33
N PHE A 44 3.64 7.00 10.65
CA PHE A 44 3.97 6.19 9.48
C PHE A 44 4.81 6.99 8.48
N THR A 45 5.97 6.44 8.09
CA THR A 45 6.93 7.14 7.24
C THR A 45 7.13 6.41 5.91
N SER A 46 7.02 7.13 4.80
CA SER A 46 7.31 6.64 3.46
C SER A 46 8.69 7.10 3.01
N PHE A 47 9.50 6.17 2.51
CA PHE A 47 10.78 6.42 1.86
C PHE A 47 10.62 6.14 0.37
N THR A 48 10.46 7.19 -0.44
CA THR A 48 10.10 7.07 -1.85
C THR A 48 11.10 7.83 -2.73
N LEU A 49 11.85 7.12 -3.56
CA LEU A 49 12.83 7.64 -4.53
C LEU A 49 13.81 8.65 -3.90
N GLY A 50 14.28 8.34 -2.69
CA GLY A 50 15.18 9.20 -1.90
C GLY A 50 14.50 10.34 -1.15
N GLN A 51 13.18 10.51 -1.27
CA GLN A 51 12.39 11.44 -0.46
C GLN A 51 11.83 10.75 0.78
N VAL A 52 11.58 11.53 1.83
CA VAL A 52 10.99 11.07 3.09
C VAL A 52 9.73 11.87 3.37
N ALA A 53 8.63 11.17 3.64
CA ALA A 53 7.37 11.78 4.06
C ALA A 53 6.81 11.04 5.28
N THR A 54 6.62 11.76 6.38
CA THR A 54 5.89 11.24 7.54
C THR A 54 4.43 11.68 7.43
N LEU A 55 3.52 10.71 7.44
CA LEU A 55 2.09 10.97 7.29
C LEU A 55 1.48 11.38 8.64
N PRO A 56 0.46 12.25 8.63
CA PRO A 56 -0.31 12.55 9.84
C PRO A 56 -1.08 11.31 10.30
N ASP A 57 -1.51 11.29 11.57
CA ASP A 57 -2.28 10.17 12.15
C ASP A 57 -3.51 9.81 11.29
N ASN A 58 -4.15 10.80 10.66
CA ASN A 58 -5.18 10.56 9.66
C ASN A 58 -4.61 10.69 8.23
N ALA A 59 -4.07 9.60 7.72
CA ALA A 59 -3.52 9.50 6.36
C ALA A 59 -4.58 9.41 5.24
N THR A 60 -5.87 9.30 5.56
CA THR A 60 -6.95 8.99 4.60
C THR A 60 -6.99 9.95 3.41
N ALA A 61 -6.84 11.26 3.66
CA ALA A 61 -6.88 12.26 2.60
C ALA A 61 -5.71 12.12 1.60
N GLY A 62 -4.52 11.79 2.10
CA GLY A 62 -3.34 11.55 1.27
C GLY A 62 -3.50 10.30 0.40
N VAL A 63 -3.95 9.19 1.00
CA VAL A 63 -4.22 7.94 0.27
C VAL A 63 -5.30 8.15 -0.79
N LEU A 64 -6.37 8.87 -0.47
CA LEU A 64 -7.44 9.18 -1.42
C LEU A 64 -6.92 9.99 -2.61
N THR A 65 -6.01 10.93 -2.37
CA THR A 65 -5.39 11.73 -3.43
C THR A 65 -4.62 10.83 -4.39
N GLN A 66 -3.81 9.90 -3.86
CA GLN A 66 -3.06 8.95 -4.69
C GLN A 66 -3.98 8.03 -5.51
N LEU A 67 -5.02 7.47 -4.89
CA LEU A 67 -6.00 6.63 -5.60
C LEU A 67 -6.73 7.39 -6.71
N ARG A 68 -7.06 8.67 -6.48
CA ARG A 68 -7.67 9.52 -7.50
C ARG A 68 -6.71 9.77 -8.66
N LEU A 69 -5.44 10.06 -8.41
CA LEU A 69 -4.43 10.26 -9.45
C LEU A 69 -4.26 9.00 -10.33
N LEU A 70 -4.20 7.81 -9.71
CA LEU A 70 -4.19 6.54 -10.44
C LEU A 70 -5.43 6.38 -11.32
N ASN A 71 -6.62 6.74 -10.81
CA ASN A 71 -7.85 6.60 -11.58
C ASN A 71 -7.93 7.63 -12.73
N THR A 72 -7.60 8.90 -12.47
CA THR A 72 -7.68 9.99 -13.46
C THR A 72 -6.60 9.93 -14.53
N SER A 73 -5.46 9.30 -14.25
CA SER A 73 -4.41 9.05 -15.26
C SER A 73 -4.76 7.91 -16.23
N GLY A 74 -5.86 7.18 -16.02
CA GLY A 74 -6.24 6.04 -16.87
C GLY A 74 -5.58 4.72 -16.48
N VAL A 75 -4.68 4.72 -15.49
CA VAL A 75 -4.09 3.50 -14.92
C VAL A 75 -5.16 2.68 -14.21
N GLY A 76 -6.00 3.31 -13.38
CA GLY A 76 -7.01 2.62 -12.57
C GLY A 76 -6.46 2.07 -11.24
N THR A 77 -7.33 1.39 -10.48
CA THR A 77 -7.09 1.04 -9.07
C THR A 77 -7.32 -0.44 -8.75
N ASP A 78 -7.37 -1.31 -9.78
CA ASP A 78 -7.39 -2.77 -9.60
C ASP A 78 -6.00 -3.30 -9.27
N ILE A 79 -5.66 -3.21 -7.98
CA ILE A 79 -4.40 -3.64 -7.40
C ILE A 79 -4.66 -4.86 -6.54
N ARG A 80 -3.97 -5.97 -6.81
CA ARG A 80 -4.19 -7.24 -6.13
C ARG A 80 -2.92 -7.73 -5.47
N PRO A 81 -2.96 -8.26 -4.23
CA PRO A 81 -1.81 -8.90 -3.63
C PRO A 81 -1.51 -10.21 -4.37
N CYS A 82 -0.24 -10.46 -4.70
CA CYS A 82 0.18 -11.71 -5.33
C CYS A 82 1.25 -12.47 -4.51
N GLY A 83 1.80 -11.86 -3.46
CA GLY A 83 2.69 -12.56 -2.53
C GLY A 83 3.16 -11.71 -1.37
N ALA A 84 3.62 -12.37 -0.30
CA ALA A 84 4.26 -11.70 0.82
C ALA A 84 5.39 -12.55 1.41
N ARG A 85 6.52 -11.92 1.72
CA ARG A 85 7.64 -12.50 2.48
C ARG A 85 7.80 -11.74 3.78
N VAL A 86 8.01 -12.45 4.89
CA VAL A 86 8.11 -11.87 6.23
C VAL A 86 9.38 -12.36 6.90
N GLU A 87 10.19 -11.42 7.38
CA GLU A 87 11.36 -11.68 8.23
C GLU A 87 11.16 -11.04 9.60
N VAL A 88 11.19 -11.87 10.65
CA VAL A 88 11.04 -11.40 12.03
C VAL A 88 12.33 -10.71 12.45
N VAL A 89 12.19 -9.49 12.97
CA VAL A 89 13.31 -8.70 13.50
C VAL A 89 13.41 -8.84 15.01
N SER A 90 12.27 -8.86 15.70
CA SER A 90 12.21 -8.96 17.16
C SER A 90 10.89 -9.58 17.63
N SER A 91 10.72 -9.70 18.96
CA SER A 91 9.44 -10.08 19.56
C SER A 91 8.31 -9.05 19.36
N LYS A 92 8.57 -7.91 18.70
CA LYS A 92 7.58 -6.86 18.43
C LYS A 92 7.64 -6.30 17.01
N SER A 93 8.47 -6.84 16.12
CA SER A 93 8.63 -6.28 14.77
C SER A 93 9.08 -7.29 13.72
N ALA A 94 8.74 -6.99 12.48
CA ALA A 94 9.15 -7.73 11.30
C ALA A 94 9.31 -6.79 10.09
N ILE A 95 10.03 -7.24 9.07
CA ILE A 95 10.09 -6.60 7.76
C ILE A 95 9.29 -7.47 6.79
N CYS A 96 8.41 -6.82 6.04
CA CYS A 96 7.49 -7.47 5.10
C CYS A 96 7.76 -6.98 3.69
N TRP A 97 7.97 -7.89 2.74
CA TRP A 97 7.99 -7.60 1.31
C TRP A 97 6.65 -8.02 0.76
N VAL A 98 5.80 -7.05 0.42
CA VAL A 98 4.44 -7.30 -0.09
C VAL A 98 4.44 -7.01 -1.58
N THR A 99 4.10 -8.02 -2.38
CA THR A 99 4.06 -7.93 -3.83
C THR A 99 2.64 -7.75 -4.30
N PHE A 100 2.45 -6.77 -5.17
CA PHE A 100 1.19 -6.42 -5.79
C PHE A 100 1.27 -6.59 -7.31
N GLU A 101 0.12 -6.80 -7.93
CA GLU A 101 -0.08 -6.72 -9.37
C GLU A 101 -1.20 -5.72 -9.65
N ILE A 102 -1.01 -4.83 -10.62
CA ILE A 102 -2.07 -3.94 -11.09
C ILE A 102 -2.65 -4.44 -12.42
N TYR A 103 -3.95 -4.25 -12.56
CA TYR A 103 -4.77 -4.57 -13.71
C TYR A 103 -5.26 -3.26 -14.30
N PRO A 104 -4.50 -2.66 -15.24
CA PRO A 104 -4.80 -1.33 -15.70
C PRO A 104 -6.17 -1.22 -16.37
N ARG A 105 -6.81 -0.07 -16.23
CA ARG A 105 -8.05 0.26 -16.93
C ARG A 105 -7.79 0.53 -18.41
N SER A 106 -6.72 1.28 -18.72
CA SER A 106 -6.28 1.51 -20.11
C SER A 106 -5.79 0.21 -20.74
N ARG A 107 -6.22 -0.04 -21.99
CA ARG A 107 -5.75 -1.18 -22.80
C ARG A 107 -4.33 -0.99 -23.33
N ASN A 108 -3.80 0.23 -23.25
CA ASN A 108 -2.45 0.56 -23.70
C ASN A 108 -1.37 0.15 -22.69
N LEU A 109 -1.77 -0.20 -21.47
CA LEU A 109 -0.87 -0.66 -20.42
C LEU A 109 -1.02 -2.16 -20.21
N ALA A 110 0.10 -2.88 -20.33
CA ALA A 110 0.19 -4.24 -19.83
C ALA A 110 0.11 -4.24 -18.29
N ARG A 111 -0.29 -5.36 -17.70
CA ARG A 111 -0.20 -5.57 -16.25
C ARG A 111 1.26 -5.55 -15.82
N TRP A 112 1.51 -5.14 -14.58
CA TRP A 112 2.83 -5.26 -13.98
C TRP A 112 2.73 -5.53 -12.49
N THR A 113 3.85 -6.00 -11.95
CA THR A 113 4.01 -6.33 -10.54
C THR A 113 5.08 -5.45 -9.92
N TRP A 114 4.93 -5.15 -8.64
CA TRP A 114 5.97 -4.52 -7.83
C TRP A 114 5.93 -5.05 -6.41
N THR A 115 7.02 -4.88 -5.69
CA THR A 115 7.15 -5.23 -4.28
C THR A 115 7.48 -3.99 -3.46
N ASN A 116 6.65 -3.71 -2.47
CA ASN A 116 6.93 -2.69 -1.46
C ASN A 116 7.49 -3.36 -0.19
N VAL A 117 8.38 -2.66 0.50
CA VAL A 117 8.93 -3.09 1.79
C VAL A 117 8.21 -2.34 2.90
N TYR A 118 7.62 -3.05 3.86
CA TYR A 118 6.94 -2.47 5.01
C TYR A 118 7.58 -2.90 6.32
N GLY A 119 7.69 -1.95 7.26
CA GLY A 119 8.01 -2.24 8.65
C GLY A 119 6.76 -2.58 9.44
N PHE A 120 6.63 -3.83 9.89
CA PHE A 120 5.58 -4.24 10.82
C PHE A 120 5.98 -3.96 12.27
N ARG A 121 5.04 -3.41 13.04
CA ARG A 121 5.17 -3.22 14.49
C ARG A 121 3.92 -3.77 15.19
N LEU A 122 4.17 -4.54 16.25
CA LEU A 122 3.12 -5.01 17.16
C LEU A 122 2.49 -3.80 17.88
N GLU A 123 1.16 -3.69 17.80
CA GLU A 123 0.36 -2.71 18.53
C GLU A 123 -0.99 -3.36 18.85
N GLU A 124 -1.20 -3.66 20.13
CA GLU A 124 -2.40 -4.34 20.61
C GLU A 124 -3.58 -3.36 20.71
N GLY A 125 -4.81 -3.88 20.58
CA GLY A 125 -6.03 -3.08 20.77
C GLY A 125 -6.43 -2.22 19.57
N ARG A 126 -5.90 -2.48 18.37
CA ARG A 126 -6.31 -1.78 17.15
C ARG A 126 -7.77 -2.09 16.80
N GLY A 127 -8.50 -1.06 16.37
CA GLY A 127 -9.90 -1.17 15.98
C GLY A 127 -10.18 -2.03 14.74
N ASN A 128 -9.14 -2.41 13.97
CA ASN A 128 -9.25 -3.31 12.82
C ASN A 128 -9.11 -4.80 13.18
N GLY A 129 -8.94 -5.13 14.47
CA GLY A 129 -8.82 -6.51 14.95
C GLY A 129 -7.48 -7.19 14.65
N LEU A 130 -6.47 -6.44 14.21
CA LEU A 130 -5.11 -6.94 13.97
C LEU A 130 -4.18 -6.60 15.14
N ASP A 131 -3.16 -7.42 15.34
CA ASP A 131 -2.16 -7.24 16.41
C ASP A 131 -1.07 -6.21 16.06
N GLY A 132 -1.23 -5.43 14.99
CA GLY A 132 -0.25 -4.43 14.58
C GLY A 132 -0.52 -3.80 13.23
N GLY A 133 0.42 -2.95 12.82
CA GLY A 133 0.33 -2.15 11.59
C GLY A 133 1.69 -1.82 10.99
N TRP A 134 1.66 -0.95 9.98
CA TRP A 134 2.84 -0.46 9.30
C TRP A 134 3.37 0.80 9.96
N GLU A 135 4.64 0.80 10.33
CA GLU A 135 5.34 2.00 10.83
C GLU A 135 6.12 2.72 9.71
N TYR A 136 6.47 2.02 8.63
CA TYR A 136 7.05 2.63 7.44
C TYR A 136 6.80 1.81 6.18
N THR A 137 7.04 2.44 5.03
CA THR A 137 7.17 1.77 3.73
C THR A 137 8.36 2.29 2.91
N ASN A 138 8.96 1.43 2.09
CA ASN A 138 9.74 1.82 0.92
C ASN A 138 8.99 1.29 -0.32
N PRO A 139 8.36 2.18 -1.12
CA PRO A 139 7.64 1.80 -2.32
C PRO A 139 8.41 2.17 -3.60
N ASP A 140 9.75 2.13 -3.58
CA ASP A 140 10.55 2.60 -4.72
C ASP A 140 10.19 1.86 -6.01
N GLN A 141 10.01 0.53 -5.93
CA GLN A 141 9.65 -0.26 -7.10
C GLN A 141 8.26 0.09 -7.64
N GLU A 142 7.29 0.42 -6.78
CA GLU A 142 5.96 0.89 -7.20
C GLU A 142 6.08 2.13 -8.09
N PHE A 143 6.81 3.14 -7.59
CA PHE A 143 6.92 4.42 -8.30
C PHE A 143 7.84 4.33 -9.50
N GLN A 144 8.90 3.51 -9.48
CA GLN A 144 9.72 3.24 -10.66
C GLN A 144 8.89 2.62 -11.79
N GLU A 145 8.18 1.53 -11.51
CA GLU A 145 7.36 0.85 -12.51
C GLU A 145 6.23 1.77 -13.04
N LEU A 146 5.64 2.58 -12.16
CA LEU A 146 4.63 3.58 -12.54
C LEU A 146 5.21 4.65 -13.48
N LEU A 147 6.34 5.25 -13.11
CA LEU A 147 6.94 6.35 -13.88
C LEU A 147 7.58 5.89 -15.18
N GLU A 148 8.00 4.63 -15.31
CA GLU A 148 8.43 4.06 -16.59
C GLU A 148 7.26 4.00 -17.61
N ARG A 149 6.02 3.83 -17.13
CA ARG A 149 4.83 3.69 -17.98
C ARG A 149 4.06 5.00 -18.14
N VAL A 150 4.10 5.84 -17.11
CA VAL A 150 3.44 7.16 -17.07
C VAL A 150 4.45 8.19 -16.55
N PRO A 151 5.43 8.63 -17.38
CA PRO A 151 6.51 9.51 -16.92
C PRO A 151 6.04 10.83 -16.29
N ASP A 152 4.95 11.38 -16.83
CA ASP A 152 4.38 12.67 -16.39
C ASP A 152 3.26 12.50 -15.34
N PHE A 153 3.20 11.36 -14.64
CA PHE A 153 2.10 11.00 -13.72
C PHE A 153 1.75 12.12 -12.73
N PHE A 154 2.76 12.74 -12.09
CA PHE A 154 2.54 13.79 -11.09
C PHE A 154 2.19 15.16 -11.68
N SER A 155 2.41 15.37 -12.97
CA SER A 155 2.05 16.59 -13.71
C SER A 155 0.78 16.44 -14.54
N GLY A 156 0.01 15.36 -14.34
CA GLY A 156 -1.25 15.11 -15.04
C GLY A 156 -1.15 14.23 -16.28
N GLY A 157 -0.07 13.44 -16.40
CA GLY A 157 0.07 12.42 -17.43
C GLY A 157 -1.08 11.43 -17.43
N HIS A 158 -1.48 10.98 -18.62
CA HIS A 158 -2.58 10.05 -18.83
C HIS A 158 -2.21 8.99 -19.89
N VAL A 159 -2.88 7.84 -19.84
CA VAL A 159 -2.68 6.67 -20.72
C VAL A 159 -3.93 6.21 -21.45
#